data_AF-A0A1N6X0L0-F1
#
_entry.id   AF-A0A1N6X0L0-F1
#
_cell.length_a   1.000
_cell.length_b   1.000
_cell.length_c   1.000
_cell.angle_alpha   90.00
_cell.angle_beta   90.00
_cell.angle_gamma   90.00
#
_symmetry.space_group_name_H-M   'P 1'
#
loop_
_entity.id
_entity.type
_entity.pdbx_description
1 polymer ?
#
loop_
_entity_poly.entity_id
_entity_poly.type
_entity_poly.pdbx_seq_one_letter_code
_entity_poly.pdbx_strand_id
1 'polypeptide(L)' 'MTTRVSVTHHDAESGVSLLAQVFQVDPYGQVIDTPVRSNAIAPGVTATVHLKPGNVLVVREMGESQG' A
#
# COMPACT_ATOMS: atom_id res chain seq x y z
N MET A 1 -13.34 -14.63 -2.00
CA MET A 1 -13.48 -13.53 -2.98
C MET A 1 -12.30 -12.58 -2.79
N THR A 2 -11.81 -11.93 -3.85
CA THR A 2 -10.66 -11.00 -3.77
C THR A 2 -11.01 -9.73 -4.54
N THR A 3 -10.83 -8.57 -3.92
CA THR A 3 -10.97 -7.26 -4.57
C THR A 3 -9.63 -6.85 -5.18
N ARG A 4 -9.63 -6.38 -6.42
CA ARG A 4 -8.44 -5.81 -7.07
C ARG A 4 -8.49 -4.29 -6.94
N VAL A 5 -7.43 -3.70 -6.41
CA VAL A 5 -7.28 -2.25 -6.25
C VAL A 5 -6.08 -1.81 -7.07
N SER A 6 -6.29 -0.90 -8.01
CA SER A 6 -5.21 -0.25 -8.74
C SER A 6 -4.79 1.02 -8.01
N VAL A 7 -3.49 1.19 -7.78
CA VAL A 7 -2.90 2.36 -7.13
C VAL A 7 -1.92 2.98 -8.10
N THR A 8 -2.13 4.25 -8.45
CA THR A 8 -1.31 4.99 -9.41
C THR A 8 -0.59 6.13 -8.71
N HIS A 9 0.73 6.19 -8.86
CA HIS A 9 1.52 7.36 -8.48
C HIS A 9 1.43 8.39 -9.60
N HIS A 10 0.50 9.34 -9.51
CA HIS A 10 0.23 10.26 -10.62
C HIS A 10 1.34 11.28 -10.87
N ASP A 11 2.08 11.65 -9.84
CA ASP A 11 3.23 12.53 -9.98
C ASP A 11 4.44 11.72 -10.48
N ALA A 12 4.86 11.95 -11.74
CA ALA A 12 5.99 11.26 -12.35
C ALA A 12 7.34 11.93 -12.05
N GLU A 13 7.31 13.17 -11.53
CA GLU A 13 8.51 13.96 -11.23
C GLU A 13 8.86 13.92 -9.74
N SER A 14 7.96 13.40 -8.90
CA SER A 14 8.19 13.13 -7.49
C SER A 14 9.51 12.39 -7.24
N GLY A 15 10.29 12.87 -6.26
CA GLY A 15 11.47 12.17 -5.76
C GLY A 15 11.14 11.00 -4.81
N VAL A 16 9.87 10.84 -4.42
CA VAL A 16 9.43 9.82 -3.46
C VAL A 16 8.55 8.77 -4.12
N SER A 17 8.65 7.53 -3.65
CA SER A 17 7.74 6.45 -4.05
C SER A 17 6.57 6.34 -3.06
N LEU A 18 5.43 5.85 -3.54
CA LEU A 18 4.36 5.39 -2.65
C LEU A 18 4.69 4.01 -2.11
N LEU A 19 4.26 3.75 -0.89
CA LEU A 19 4.28 2.46 -0.24
C LEU A 19 2.84 2.00 -0.03
N ALA A 20 2.44 0.99 -0.79
CA ALA A 20 1.17 0.30 -0.64
C ALA A 20 1.36 -0.96 0.23
N GLN A 21 0.74 -0.98 1.41
CA GLN A 21 0.85 -2.08 2.36
C GLN A 21 -0.51 -2.68 2.67
N VAL A 22 -0.53 -4.01 2.71
CA VAL A 22 -1.71 -4.77 3.09
C VAL A 22 -1.50 -5.30 4.50
N PHE A 23 -2.43 -4.99 5.40
CA PHE A 23 -2.44 -5.48 6.77
C PHE A 23 -3.66 -6.38 6.97
N GLN A 24 -3.57 -7.25 7.97
CA GLN A 24 -4.72 -8.01 8.44
C GLN A 24 -5.48 -7.21 9.49
N VAL A 25 -6.80 -7.40 9.51
CA VAL A 25 -7.72 -6.88 10.52
C VAL A 25 -8.24 -8.07 11.30
N ASP A 26 -8.13 -8.01 12.62
CA ASP A 26 -8.63 -9.06 13.51
C ASP A 26 -10.18 -9.03 13.62
N PRO A 27 -10.79 -10.04 14.27
CA PRO A 27 -12.25 -10.08 14.45
C PRO A 27 -12.85 -8.91 15.26
N TYR A 28 -12.01 -8.15 15.99
CA TYR A 28 -12.41 -6.99 16.78
C TYR A 28 -12.21 -5.67 16.02
N GLY A 29 -11.73 -5.73 14.77
CA GLY A 29 -11.51 -4.56 13.93
C GLY A 29 -10.15 -3.90 14.10
N GLN A 30 -9.20 -4.52 14.81
CA GLN A 30 -7.86 -3.97 15.00
C GLN A 30 -6.93 -4.37 13.85
N VAL A 31 -6.13 -3.41 13.40
CA VAL A 31 -5.10 -3.65 12.37
C VAL A 31 -3.88 -4.28 13.04
N ILE A 32 -3.44 -5.43 12.52
CA ILE A 32 -2.22 -6.08 12.99
C ILE A 32 -1.02 -5.28 12.48
N ASP A 33 -0.08 -4.94 13.35
CA ASP A 33 1.02 -4.00 13.06
C ASP A 33 1.96 -4.43 11.92
N THR A 34 2.01 -5.72 11.61
CA THR A 34 2.91 -6.24 10.56
C THR A 34 2.17 -6.40 9.24
N PRO A 35 2.64 -5.77 8.14
CA PRO A 35 2.02 -5.92 6.84
C PRO A 35 2.25 -7.33 6.30
N VAL A 36 1.21 -7.96 5.78
CA VAL A 36 1.31 -9.25 5.07
C VAL A 36 1.83 -9.10 3.65
N ARG A 37 1.81 -7.88 3.11
CA ARG A 37 2.40 -7.53 1.81
C ARG A 37 2.76 -6.05 1.80
N SER A 38 3.90 -5.74 1.20
CA SER A 38 4.34 -4.37 0.92
C SER A 38 4.70 -4.27 -0.55
N ASN A 39 4.34 -3.16 -1.19
CA ASN A 39 4.70 -2.86 -2.56
C ASN A 39 5.11 -1.40 -2.69
N ALA A 40 6.33 -1.15 -3.14
CA ALA A 40 6.77 0.19 -3.51
C ALA A 40 6.26 0.51 -4.92
N ILE A 41 5.70 1.69 -5.09
CA ILE A 41 5.14 2.17 -6.35
C ILE A 41 5.91 3.43 -6.72
N ALA A 42 6.75 3.29 -7.75
CA ALA A 42 7.55 4.40 -8.26
C ALA A 42 6.66 5.51 -8.85
N PRO A 43 7.17 6.76 -8.90
CA PRO A 43 6.56 7.86 -9.65
C PRO A 43 6.11 7.45 -11.07
N GLY A 44 4.90 7.86 -11.46
CA GLY A 44 4.32 7.55 -12.77
C GLY A 44 3.84 6.10 -12.96
N VAL A 45 4.03 5.21 -11.98
CA VAL A 45 3.69 3.78 -12.10
C VAL A 45 2.32 3.48 -11.50
N THR A 46 1.62 2.51 -12.10
CA THR A 46 0.42 1.88 -11.52
C THR A 46 0.74 0.48 -11.02
N ALA A 47 0.34 0.16 -9.80
CA ALA A 47 0.44 -1.18 -9.23
C ALA A 47 -0.94 -1.74 -8.88
N THR A 48 -1.11 -3.05 -9.06
CA THR A 48 -2.35 -3.76 -8.70
C THR A 48 -2.17 -4.51 -7.39
N VAL A 49 -2.98 -4.17 -6.39
CA VAL A 49 -3.04 -4.82 -5.08
C VAL A 49 -4.26 -5.75 -5.02
N HIS A 50 -4.05 -6.97 -4.51
CA HIS A 50 -5.12 -7.94 -4.29
C HIS A 50 -5.52 -7.93 -2.81
N LEU A 51 -6.73 -7.45 -2.52
CA LEU A 51 -7.28 -7.36 -1.17
C LEU A 51 -8.24 -8.52 -0.91
N LYS A 52 -7.99 -9.28 0.16
CA LYS A 52 -8.85 -10.37 0.63
C LYS A 52 -9.73 -9.89 1.79
N PRO A 53 -10.86 -10.55 2.09
CA PRO A 53 -11.63 -10.30 3.30
C PRO A 53 -10.74 -10.36 4.54
N GLY A 54 -10.96 -9.45 5.49
CA GLY A 54 -10.12 -9.33 6.69
C GLY A 54 -8.78 -8.63 6.43
N ASN A 55 -8.57 -8.01 5.27
CA ASN A 55 -7.40 -7.17 5.03
C ASN A 55 -7.79 -5.70 4.81
N VAL A 56 -6.86 -4.81 5.13
CA VAL A 56 -6.91 -3.38 4.80
C VAL A 56 -5.69 -2.99 3.96
N LEU A 57 -5.87 -2.06 3.03
CA LEU A 57 -4.79 -1.45 2.24
C LEU A 57 -4.51 -0.05 2.79
N VAL A 58 -3.25 0.20 3.14
CA VAL A 58 -2.74 1.53 3.50
C VAL A 58 -1.76 1.97 2.42
N VAL A 59 -1.93 3.19 1.91
CA VAL A 59 -1.02 3.80 0.94
C VAL A 59 -0.46 5.07 1.56
N ARG A 60 0.87 5.22 1.56
CA ARG A 60 1.57 6.37 2.11
C ARG A 60 2.78 6.72 1.26
N GLU A 61 3.20 7.97 1.28
CA GLU A 61 4.50 8.35 0.72
C GLU A 61 5.61 7.78 1.60
N MET A 62 6.63 7.17 0.99
CA MET A 62 7.88 6.95 1.69
C MET A 62 8.57 8.31 1.73
N GLY A 63 8.46 9.01 2.85
CA GLY A 63 9.21 10.26 3.04
C GLY A 63 10.69 10.05 2.71
N GLU A 64 11.37 11.12 2.32
CA GLU A 64 12.82 11.10 2.17
C GLU A 64 13.39 10.48 3.44
N SER A 65 14.06 9.34 3.30
CA SER A 65 14.86 8.80 4.39
C SER A 65 15.84 9.91 4.72
N GLN A 66 15.63 10.60 5.84
CA GLN A 66 16.61 11.50 6.41
C GLN A 66 17.82 10.63 6.75
N GLY A 67 18.75 10.55 5.80
CA GLY A 67 20.09 10.03 5.94
C GLY A 67 21.07 11.17 5.85
#